data_AF-A0A7Y4Z0W4-F1
#
_entry.id   AF-A0A7Y4Z0W4-F1
#
_cell.length_a   1.000
_cell.length_b   1.000
_cell.length_c   1.000
_cell.angle_alpha   90.00
_cell.angle_beta   90.00
_cell.angle_gamma   90.00
#
_symmetry.space_group_name_H-M   'P 1'
#
loop_
_entity.id
_entity.type
_entity.pdbx_description
1 polymer ?
#
loop_
_entity_poly.entity_id
_entity_poly.type
_entity_poly.pdbx_seq_one_letter_code
_entity_poly.pdbx_strand_id
1 'polypeptide(L)'
;MSIKRVVFYIFVLGSSFLTSCFSGIEPLPNKIKDLSISLSVPVGTGEFSINSAYFVGLPNINLPENVPEWAKHDTIFFTDTVPVDLSKIYEKSTTITYLAFKINVWNEYPAGCAVQVKFTDAAGDILYSFWDNKPLMIPKGDIFASGKVFRPSYKGSVVTFDQSQIETLRTAENLIFLIKIGLKNTPLWSISYFDNYKFTCQVGARVDFVLNNP
;
A
#
# COMPACT_ATOMS: atom_id res chain seq x y z
N MET A 1 55.57 -41.38 10.25
CA MET A 1 55.82 -42.69 9.59
C MET A 1 54.79 -43.65 10.20
N SER A 2 53.74 -44.15 9.56
CA SER A 2 53.63 -44.78 8.24
C SER A 2 52.16 -44.81 7.78
N ILE A 3 51.96 -44.69 6.48
CA ILE A 3 50.70 -44.78 5.71
C ILE A 3 50.37 -46.25 5.43
N LYS A 4 49.13 -46.71 5.62
CA LYS A 4 48.43 -47.72 4.77
C LYS A 4 46.91 -47.54 4.94
N ARG A 5 46.20 -46.94 3.98
CA ARG A 5 45.51 -47.60 2.84
C ARG A 5 44.55 -48.72 3.28
N VAL A 6 43.26 -48.40 3.30
CA VAL A 6 42.18 -49.35 2.98
C VAL A 6 41.32 -48.70 1.92
N VAL A 7 41.40 -49.25 0.72
CA VAL A 7 40.55 -48.96 -0.44
C VAL A 7 39.74 -50.24 -0.64
N PHE A 8 38.40 -50.17 -0.74
CA PHE A 8 37.61 -50.84 -1.79
C PHE A 8 36.09 -50.74 -1.55
N TYR A 9 35.40 -50.18 -2.55
CA TYR A 9 34.13 -50.64 -3.13
C TYR A 9 32.82 -50.43 -2.38
N ILE A 10 32.13 -49.33 -2.71
CA ILE A 10 30.71 -49.36 -3.07
C ILE A 10 30.54 -48.46 -4.30
N PHE A 11 30.55 -49.07 -5.48
CA PHE A 11 30.18 -48.47 -6.76
C PHE A 11 28.96 -49.23 -7.27
N VAL A 12 28.05 -48.51 -7.94
CA VAL A 12 26.95 -49.02 -8.77
C VAL A 12 25.70 -49.51 -8.03
N LEU A 13 24.69 -48.64 -7.94
CA LEU A 13 23.28 -48.92 -8.26
C LEU A 13 22.45 -47.67 -7.95
N GLY A 14 22.31 -46.75 -8.91
CA GLY A 14 21.47 -45.58 -8.71
C GLY A 14 21.45 -44.55 -9.85
N SER A 15 21.74 -44.94 -11.10
CA SER A 15 21.82 -44.00 -12.23
C SER A 15 20.97 -44.43 -13.43
N SER A 16 19.73 -44.87 -13.18
CA SER A 16 18.82 -45.35 -14.25
C SER A 16 17.41 -44.73 -14.18
N PHE A 17 17.27 -43.49 -13.68
CA PHE A 17 15.96 -42.81 -13.63
C PHE A 17 15.98 -41.34 -14.12
N LEU A 18 16.91 -40.96 -15.01
CA LEU A 18 16.95 -39.60 -15.58
C LEU A 18 16.77 -39.55 -17.11
N THR A 19 16.13 -40.55 -17.71
CA THR A 19 15.80 -40.54 -19.16
C THR A 19 14.33 -40.78 -19.39
N SER A 20 13.47 -39.89 -18.91
CA SER A 20 12.12 -39.76 -19.45
C SER A 20 11.65 -38.30 -19.36
N CYS A 21 11.10 -37.82 -20.49
CA CYS A 21 10.44 -36.53 -20.69
C CYS A 21 11.31 -35.29 -21.00
N PHE A 22 12.04 -35.31 -22.12
CA PHE A 22 12.34 -34.08 -22.87
C PHE A 22 12.10 -34.21 -24.39
N SER A 23 11.32 -35.19 -24.82
CA SER A 23 10.79 -35.24 -26.19
C SER A 23 9.51 -34.40 -26.27
N GLY A 24 9.67 -33.09 -26.50
CA GLY A 24 8.53 -32.18 -26.64
C GLY A 24 8.82 -30.70 -26.43
N ILE A 25 10.09 -30.27 -26.36
CA ILE A 25 10.40 -28.84 -26.41
C ILE A 25 10.22 -28.41 -27.87
N GLU A 26 9.05 -27.83 -28.17
CA GLU A 26 8.86 -27.07 -29.40
C GLU A 26 9.96 -26.01 -29.51
N PRO A 27 10.53 -25.77 -30.70
CA PRO A 27 11.52 -24.71 -30.87
C PRO A 27 10.89 -23.40 -30.41
N LEU A 28 11.60 -22.71 -29.52
CA LEU A 28 11.18 -21.37 -29.09
C LEU A 28 10.91 -20.53 -30.34
N PRO A 29 9.76 -19.84 -30.42
CA PRO A 29 9.40 -19.08 -31.60
C PRO A 29 10.51 -18.08 -31.93
N ASN A 30 10.95 -18.06 -33.20
CA ASN A 30 12.07 -17.23 -33.66
C ASN A 30 11.87 -15.72 -33.44
N LYS A 31 10.65 -15.29 -33.09
CA LYS A 31 10.31 -13.92 -32.71
C LYS A 31 9.20 -13.94 -31.66
N ILE A 32 9.49 -13.47 -30.45
CA ILE A 32 8.46 -13.02 -29.51
C ILE A 32 8.04 -11.64 -30.01
N LYS A 33 6.85 -11.55 -30.64
CA LYS A 33 6.37 -10.27 -31.19
C LYS A 33 6.01 -9.29 -30.09
N ASP A 34 5.44 -9.78 -28.98
CA ASP A 34 4.95 -8.92 -27.90
C ASP A 34 5.28 -9.57 -26.54
N LEU A 35 6.40 -9.18 -25.93
CA LEU A 35 6.70 -9.58 -24.56
C LEU A 35 5.99 -8.60 -23.60
N SER A 36 4.92 -9.07 -22.95
CA SER A 36 4.26 -8.34 -21.87
C SER A 36 5.01 -8.58 -20.56
N ILE A 37 5.53 -7.52 -19.95
CA ILE A 37 6.18 -7.57 -18.64
C ILE A 37 5.30 -6.86 -17.64
N SER A 38 5.04 -7.51 -16.50
CA SER A 38 4.37 -6.91 -15.36
C SER A 38 5.35 -6.67 -14.23
N LEU A 39 5.40 -5.44 -13.72
CA LEU A 39 6.22 -5.03 -12.60
C LEU A 39 5.31 -4.54 -11.46
N SER A 40 5.55 -5.02 -10.24
CA SER A 40 4.90 -4.50 -9.04
C SER A 40 5.93 -3.91 -8.10
N VAL A 41 5.75 -2.65 -7.71
CA VAL A 41 6.68 -1.91 -6.85
C VAL A 41 5.96 -1.24 -5.69
N PRO A 42 6.55 -1.20 -4.48
CA PRO A 42 6.08 -0.32 -3.43
C PRO A 42 6.27 1.13 -3.88
N VAL A 43 5.25 1.95 -3.68
CA VAL A 43 5.25 3.37 -4.04
C VAL A 43 5.53 4.20 -2.80
N GLY A 44 4.88 3.87 -1.69
CA GLY A 44 5.00 4.65 -0.48
C GLY A 44 4.23 4.08 0.69
N THR A 45 4.59 4.54 1.89
CA THR A 45 3.94 4.18 3.15
C THR A 45 3.80 5.41 4.02
N GLY A 46 2.64 5.60 4.66
CA GLY A 46 2.40 6.67 5.62
C GLY A 46 1.91 6.10 6.94
N GLU A 47 2.40 6.65 8.05
CA GLU A 47 1.90 6.35 9.40
C GLU A 47 1.41 7.63 10.07
N PHE A 48 0.18 7.59 10.60
CA PHE A 48 -0.48 8.76 11.16
C PHE A 48 -0.85 8.45 12.60
N SER A 49 -0.42 9.32 13.53
CA SER A 49 -0.74 9.24 14.95
C SER A 49 -1.39 10.54 15.39
N ILE A 50 -2.07 10.55 16.52
CA ILE A 50 -2.83 11.71 17.01
C ILE A 50 -1.99 12.99 17.14
N ASN A 51 -0.67 12.84 17.27
CA ASN A 51 0.28 13.95 17.31
C ASN A 51 0.35 14.79 16.01
N SER A 52 -0.06 14.23 14.87
CA SER A 52 -0.15 14.94 13.59
C SER A 52 -1.59 15.33 13.23
N ALA A 53 -2.54 15.14 14.15
CA ALA A 53 -3.94 15.48 13.91
C ALA A 53 -4.19 16.98 14.01
N TYR A 54 -5.17 17.45 13.23
CA TYR A 54 -5.79 18.75 13.41
C TYR A 54 -7.32 18.61 13.46
N PHE A 55 -7.99 19.63 13.97
CA PHE A 55 -9.44 19.66 14.11
C PHE A 55 -9.95 21.04 13.72
N VAL A 56 -11.21 21.12 13.30
CA VAL A 56 -11.83 22.33 12.76
C VAL A 56 -13.21 22.52 13.40
N GLY A 57 -13.56 23.77 13.68
CA GLY A 57 -14.87 24.13 14.23
C GLY A 57 -14.85 24.28 15.75
N LEU A 58 -16.03 24.50 16.33
CA LEU A 58 -16.20 24.60 17.77
C LEU A 58 -16.31 23.20 18.39
N PRO A 59 -15.84 23.03 19.64
CA PRO A 59 -16.13 21.84 20.43
C PRO A 59 -17.63 21.51 20.43
N ASN A 60 -17.97 20.27 20.10
CA ASN A 60 -19.36 19.81 19.99
C ASN A 60 -19.64 18.46 20.68
N ILE A 61 -18.63 17.89 21.35
CA ILE A 61 -18.79 16.75 22.26
C ILE A 61 -18.68 17.27 23.69
N ASN A 62 -19.72 17.02 24.50
CA ASN A 62 -19.73 17.37 25.92
C ASN A 62 -18.95 16.30 26.72
N LEU A 63 -17.69 16.59 27.03
CA LEU A 63 -16.78 15.74 27.80
C LEU A 63 -16.42 16.41 29.13
N PRO A 64 -15.98 15.63 30.15
CA PRO A 64 -15.46 16.20 31.40
C PRO A 64 -14.31 17.20 31.18
N GLU A 65 -14.08 18.11 32.14
CA GLU A 65 -13.11 19.22 32.04
C GLU A 65 -11.64 18.83 31.82
N ASN A 66 -11.28 17.54 31.76
CA ASN A 66 -9.90 17.06 31.65
C ASN A 66 -9.70 16.06 30.50
N VAL A 67 -10.03 16.47 29.28
CA VAL A 67 -9.73 15.73 28.05
C VAL A 67 -8.93 16.60 27.08
N PRO A 68 -8.08 16.00 26.22
CA PRO A 68 -7.41 16.75 25.16
C PRO A 68 -8.39 17.52 24.28
N GLU A 69 -7.97 18.68 23.76
CA GLU A 69 -8.85 19.55 22.97
C GLU A 69 -9.45 18.84 21.76
N TRP A 70 -8.64 18.05 21.02
CA TRP A 70 -9.08 17.29 19.86
C TRP A 70 -10.26 16.34 20.17
N ALA A 71 -10.36 15.84 21.41
CA ALA A 71 -11.39 14.89 21.81
C ALA A 71 -12.76 15.56 21.97
N LYS A 72 -12.81 16.89 22.05
CA LYS A 72 -14.04 17.66 22.17
C LYS A 72 -14.72 17.92 20.82
N HIS A 73 -14.11 17.47 19.71
CA HIS A 73 -14.64 17.59 18.36
C HIS A 73 -15.20 16.26 17.86
N ASP A 74 -16.25 16.29 17.05
CA ASP A 74 -16.82 15.10 16.41
C ASP A 74 -15.90 14.43 15.38
N THR A 75 -14.88 15.16 14.93
CA THR A 75 -14.01 14.79 13.83
C THR A 75 -12.60 15.30 14.08
N ILE A 76 -11.63 14.44 13.79
CA ILE A 76 -10.22 14.81 13.67
C ILE A 76 -9.71 14.45 12.27
N PHE A 77 -8.74 15.21 11.80
CA PHE A 77 -8.18 15.10 10.46
C PHE A 77 -6.68 14.83 10.51
N PHE A 78 -6.18 14.06 9.57
CA PHE A 78 -4.76 13.87 9.31
C PHE A 78 -4.47 14.17 7.86
N THR A 79 -3.32 14.79 7.64
CA THR A 79 -2.75 15.04 6.32
C THR A 79 -1.29 14.64 6.37
N ASP A 80 -0.86 13.85 5.40
CA ASP A 80 0.56 13.59 5.15
C ASP A 80 0.80 13.48 3.65
N THR A 81 2.02 13.78 3.25
CA THR A 81 2.46 13.76 1.86
C THR A 81 3.60 12.78 1.72
N VAL A 82 3.42 11.80 0.85
CA VAL A 82 4.46 10.83 0.52
C VAL A 82 5.01 11.17 -0.86
N PRO A 83 6.33 11.40 -0.99
CA PRO A 83 6.92 11.63 -2.30
C PRO A 83 6.77 10.37 -3.14
N VAL A 84 6.44 10.56 -4.42
CA VAL A 84 6.31 9.50 -5.41
C VAL A 84 7.21 9.83 -6.58
N ASP A 85 8.06 8.88 -6.92
CA ASP A 85 8.92 8.95 -8.08
C ASP A 85 8.39 7.96 -9.14
N LEU A 86 7.52 8.46 -10.03
CA LEU A 86 7.09 7.68 -11.20
C LEU A 86 8.07 7.79 -12.38
N SER A 87 9.14 8.60 -12.29
CA SER A 87 10.06 8.80 -13.42
C SER A 87 10.65 7.47 -13.88
N LYS A 88 11.03 6.61 -12.93
CA LYS A 88 11.56 5.26 -13.18
C LYS A 88 10.61 4.34 -13.94
N ILE A 89 9.30 4.57 -13.83
CA ILE A 89 8.28 3.81 -14.56
C ILE A 89 8.23 4.31 -16.01
N TYR A 90 8.28 5.63 -16.21
CA TYR A 90 8.23 6.23 -17.55
C TYR A 90 9.54 6.09 -18.34
N GLU A 91 10.71 6.16 -17.69
CA GLU A 91 12.02 6.05 -18.34
C GLU A 91 12.25 4.68 -19.00
N LYS A 92 11.59 3.63 -18.51
CA LYS A 92 11.83 2.24 -18.94
C LYS A 92 10.85 1.73 -19.98
N SER A 93 9.88 2.52 -20.40
CA SER A 93 8.86 2.04 -21.34
C SER A 93 8.61 3.04 -22.46
N THR A 94 8.58 2.53 -23.69
CA THR A 94 8.03 3.25 -24.83
C THR A 94 6.49 3.26 -24.80
N THR A 95 5.87 2.33 -24.08
CA THR A 95 4.41 2.27 -23.87
C THR A 95 4.05 1.51 -22.58
N ILE A 96 3.45 2.22 -21.61
CA ILE A 96 2.71 1.61 -20.50
C ILE A 96 1.34 1.21 -21.06
N THR A 97 0.93 -0.04 -20.89
CA THR A 97 -0.40 -0.52 -21.33
C THR A 97 -1.40 -0.65 -20.19
N TYR A 98 -0.89 -0.76 -18.96
CA TYR A 98 -1.73 -0.86 -17.77
C TYR A 98 -0.99 -0.26 -16.57
N LEU A 99 -1.70 0.56 -15.79
CA LEU A 99 -1.23 1.09 -14.52
C LEU A 99 -2.34 0.91 -13.48
N ALA A 100 -2.00 0.34 -12.34
CA ALA A 100 -2.90 0.21 -11.21
C ALA A 100 -2.19 0.49 -9.90
N PHE A 101 -2.86 1.21 -9.01
CA PHE A 101 -2.38 1.43 -7.65
C PHE A 101 -3.24 0.64 -6.67
N LYS A 102 -2.59 -0.14 -5.81
CA LYS A 102 -3.20 -0.83 -4.68
C LYS A 102 -2.92 -0.05 -3.41
N ILE A 103 -3.98 0.39 -2.75
CA ILE A 103 -3.95 1.10 -1.48
C ILE A 103 -4.47 0.16 -0.41
N ASN A 104 -3.65 -0.04 0.62
CA ASN A 104 -3.97 -0.84 1.77
C ASN A 104 -3.97 0.07 3.00
N VAL A 105 -5.04 0.04 3.79
CA VAL A 105 -5.19 0.86 4.98
C VAL A 105 -5.48 -0.01 6.18
N TRP A 106 -4.76 0.23 7.27
CA TRP A 106 -5.00 -0.36 8.58
C TRP A 106 -5.37 0.72 9.58
N ASN A 107 -6.40 0.46 10.37
CA ASN A 107 -6.91 1.35 11.41
C ASN A 107 -6.83 0.69 12.78
N GLU A 108 -6.03 1.27 13.68
CA GLU A 108 -5.96 0.84 15.08
C GLU A 108 -6.90 1.62 16.01
N TYR A 109 -7.50 2.72 15.54
CA TYR A 109 -8.37 3.56 16.36
C TYR A 109 -9.72 2.88 16.63
N PRO A 110 -10.34 3.15 17.80
CA PRO A 110 -11.68 2.68 18.18
C PRO A 110 -12.80 3.46 17.48
N ALA A 111 -12.50 4.06 16.33
CA ALA A 111 -13.36 4.95 15.56
C ALA A 111 -13.23 4.61 14.07
N GLY A 112 -14.34 4.75 13.34
CA GLY A 112 -14.30 4.60 11.88
C GLY A 112 -13.64 5.81 11.23
N CYS A 113 -13.01 5.59 10.07
CA CYS A 113 -12.45 6.69 9.29
C CYS A 113 -12.84 6.64 7.83
N ALA A 114 -12.63 7.78 7.17
CA ALA A 114 -12.70 7.97 5.74
C ALA A 114 -11.31 8.38 5.24
N VAL A 115 -10.83 7.74 4.18
CA VAL A 115 -9.56 8.03 3.54
C VAL A 115 -9.79 8.50 2.11
N GLN A 116 -9.18 9.63 1.75
CA GLN A 116 -8.98 10.07 0.39
C GLN A 116 -7.49 10.14 0.10
N VAL A 117 -7.12 9.83 -1.13
CA VAL A 117 -5.73 9.89 -1.61
C VAL A 117 -5.72 10.76 -2.86
N LYS A 118 -4.72 11.61 -3.02
CA LYS A 118 -4.59 12.50 -4.18
C LYS A 118 -3.18 12.44 -4.74
N PHE A 119 -3.07 12.35 -6.07
CA PHE A 119 -1.81 12.66 -6.74
C PHE A 119 -1.71 14.16 -6.96
N THR A 120 -0.55 14.73 -6.65
CA THR A 120 -0.21 16.10 -7.01
C THR A 120 1.14 16.19 -7.70
N ASP A 121 1.34 17.26 -8.46
CA ASP A 121 2.65 17.62 -9.01
C ASP A 121 3.52 18.37 -7.99
N ALA A 122 4.64 18.93 -8.46
CA ALA A 122 5.57 19.74 -7.69
C ALA A 122 4.95 21.04 -7.15
N ALA A 123 4.00 21.63 -7.89
CA ALA A 123 3.33 22.87 -7.51
C ALA A 123 2.20 22.63 -6.49
N GLY A 124 1.80 21.37 -6.31
CA GLY A 124 0.69 20.98 -5.44
C GLY A 124 -0.65 20.92 -6.17
N ASP A 125 -0.66 21.05 -7.50
CA ASP A 125 -1.88 20.93 -8.29
C ASP A 125 -2.36 19.48 -8.30
N ILE A 126 -3.68 19.29 -8.12
CA ILE A 126 -4.28 17.95 -8.04
C ILE A 126 -4.37 17.36 -9.45
N LEU A 127 -3.61 16.29 -9.69
CA LEU A 127 -3.62 15.53 -10.95
C LEU A 127 -4.73 14.49 -10.95
N TYR A 128 -4.97 13.86 -9.80
CA TYR A 128 -5.99 12.82 -9.65
C TYR A 128 -6.45 12.66 -8.20
N SER A 129 -7.75 12.45 -7.97
CA SER A 129 -8.32 12.18 -6.65
C SER A 129 -8.94 10.79 -6.58
N PHE A 130 -8.42 9.95 -5.69
CA PHE A 130 -8.94 8.62 -5.43
C PHE A 130 -10.25 8.72 -4.67
N TRP A 131 -11.28 8.08 -5.22
CA TRP A 131 -12.62 8.02 -4.64
C TRP A 131 -13.21 9.41 -4.33
N ASP A 132 -13.04 10.35 -5.26
CA ASP A 132 -13.40 11.77 -5.11
C ASP A 132 -14.79 12.00 -4.47
N ASN A 133 -15.81 11.27 -4.95
CA ASN A 133 -17.18 11.38 -4.47
C ASN A 133 -17.53 10.46 -3.29
N LYS A 134 -16.70 9.46 -2.99
CA LYS A 134 -17.01 8.44 -1.98
C LYS A 134 -15.73 7.91 -1.34
N PRO A 135 -15.17 8.61 -0.34
CA PRO A 135 -13.95 8.20 0.35
C PRO A 135 -13.95 6.72 0.72
N LEU A 136 -12.76 6.12 0.78
CA LEU A 136 -12.61 4.76 1.26
C LEU A 136 -12.98 4.74 2.74
N MET A 137 -14.06 4.03 3.10
CA MET A 137 -14.49 3.90 4.51
C MET A 137 -13.81 2.70 5.16
N ILE A 138 -13.12 2.95 6.27
CA ILE A 138 -12.38 1.94 7.04
C ILE A 138 -13.09 1.80 8.39
N PRO A 139 -13.52 0.59 8.79
CA PRO A 139 -14.16 0.36 10.09
C PRO A 139 -13.24 0.71 11.27
N LYS A 140 -13.79 0.79 12.48
CA LYS A 140 -12.97 0.87 13.71
C LYS A 140 -12.16 -0.41 13.92
N GLY A 141 -11.01 -0.29 14.59
CA GLY A 141 -10.27 -1.42 15.14
C GLY A 141 -10.97 -2.05 16.33
N ASP A 142 -10.67 -3.33 16.60
CA ASP A 142 -11.10 -4.03 17.80
C ASP A 142 -10.09 -3.78 18.91
N ILE A 143 -10.54 -3.25 20.05
CA ILE A 143 -9.68 -2.83 21.17
C ILE A 143 -10.20 -3.46 22.47
N PHE A 144 -9.28 -3.95 23.29
CA PHE A 144 -9.59 -4.43 24.63
C PHE A 144 -9.89 -3.26 25.58
N ALA A 145 -10.58 -3.54 26.69
CA ALA A 145 -10.82 -2.55 27.75
C ALA A 145 -9.52 -1.97 28.35
N SER A 146 -8.39 -2.67 28.21
CA SER A 146 -7.06 -2.19 28.62
C SER A 146 -6.47 -1.12 27.68
N GLY A 147 -7.17 -0.76 26.60
CA GLY A 147 -6.67 0.14 25.57
C GLY A 147 -5.74 -0.54 24.55
N LYS A 148 -5.40 -1.82 24.73
CA LYS A 148 -4.57 -2.57 23.76
C LYS A 148 -5.37 -2.92 22.50
N VAL A 149 -4.79 -2.68 21.33
CA VAL A 149 -5.33 -3.14 20.05
C VAL A 149 -5.38 -4.68 20.04
N PHE A 150 -6.58 -5.23 19.88
CA PHE A 150 -6.76 -6.67 19.65
C PHE A 150 -6.53 -6.98 18.17
N ARG A 151 -7.18 -6.22 17.28
CA ARG A 151 -7.07 -6.39 15.84
C ARG A 151 -7.31 -5.05 15.13
N PRO A 152 -6.34 -4.54 14.34
CA PRO A 152 -6.60 -3.41 13.47
C PRO A 152 -7.63 -3.80 12.42
N SER A 153 -8.51 -2.87 12.05
CA SER A 153 -9.36 -3.07 10.89
C SER A 153 -8.54 -2.85 9.62
N TYR A 154 -8.99 -3.45 8.51
CA TYR A 154 -8.27 -3.40 7.24
C TYR A 154 -9.23 -3.13 6.07
N LYS A 155 -8.77 -2.31 5.13
CA LYS A 155 -9.42 -2.12 3.84
C LYS A 155 -8.36 -1.99 2.75
N GLY A 156 -8.51 -2.79 1.69
CA GLY A 156 -7.73 -2.67 0.46
C GLY A 156 -8.60 -2.17 -0.68
N SER A 157 -8.03 -1.37 -1.59
CA SER A 157 -8.68 -0.96 -2.82
C SER A 157 -7.65 -0.86 -3.94
N VAL A 158 -8.08 -1.18 -5.16
CA VAL A 158 -7.27 -1.07 -6.37
C VAL A 158 -7.92 -0.05 -7.28
N VAL A 159 -7.13 0.90 -7.78
CA VAL A 159 -7.56 1.89 -8.77
C VAL A 159 -6.72 1.68 -10.02
N THR A 160 -7.41 1.49 -11.14
CA THR A 160 -6.81 1.27 -12.45
C THR A 160 -6.92 2.56 -13.27
N PHE A 161 -5.90 2.82 -14.09
CA PHE A 161 -5.79 4.03 -14.87
C PHE A 161 -5.84 3.69 -16.36
N ASP A 162 -6.63 4.44 -17.12
CA ASP A 162 -6.60 4.39 -18.58
C ASP A 162 -5.40 5.19 -19.14
N GLN A 163 -5.16 5.09 -20.45
CA GLN A 163 -4.02 5.75 -21.09
C GLN A 163 -4.00 7.27 -20.87
N SER A 164 -5.14 7.94 -20.94
CA SER A 164 -5.20 9.40 -20.78
C SER A 164 -4.85 9.82 -19.35
N GLN A 165 -5.28 9.03 -18.37
CA GLN A 165 -4.96 9.25 -16.97
C GLN A 165 -3.49 8.91 -16.67
N ILE A 166 -2.95 7.85 -17.28
CA ILE A 166 -1.51 7.52 -17.21
C ILE A 166 -0.69 8.72 -17.67
N GLU A 167 -0.98 9.31 -18.83
CA GLU A 167 -0.24 10.48 -19.30
C GLU A 167 -0.30 11.67 -18.34
N THR A 168 -1.46 11.88 -17.69
CA THR A 168 -1.64 12.94 -16.69
C THR A 168 -0.76 12.71 -15.44
N LEU A 169 -0.55 11.45 -15.06
CA LEU A 169 0.27 11.09 -13.90
C LEU A 169 1.78 11.18 -14.17
N ARG A 170 2.22 11.53 -15.39
CA ARG A 170 3.64 11.65 -15.71
C ARG A 170 4.37 12.69 -14.87
N THR A 171 3.67 13.74 -14.45
CA THR A 171 4.20 14.82 -13.60
C THR A 171 3.85 14.64 -12.12
N ALA A 172 3.32 13.48 -11.72
CA ALA A 172 2.99 13.23 -10.32
C ALA A 172 4.27 13.06 -9.49
N GLU A 173 4.42 13.90 -8.47
CA GLU A 173 5.56 13.88 -7.56
C GLU A 173 5.17 13.51 -6.13
N ASN A 174 3.87 13.60 -5.81
CA ASN A 174 3.39 13.48 -4.44
C ASN A 174 2.08 12.69 -4.37
N LEU A 175 1.94 11.93 -3.29
CA LEU A 175 0.68 11.35 -2.83
C LEU A 175 0.27 12.02 -1.52
N ILE A 176 -0.86 12.70 -1.52
CA ILE A 176 -1.45 13.29 -0.32
C ILE A 176 -2.51 12.35 0.23
N PHE A 177 -2.36 11.95 1.49
CA PHE A 177 -3.37 11.23 2.25
C PHE A 177 -4.19 12.23 3.06
N LEU A 178 -5.51 12.15 2.92
CA LEU A 178 -6.47 12.92 3.72
C LEU A 178 -7.30 11.91 4.51
N ILE A 179 -7.10 11.87 5.82
CA ILE A 179 -7.79 10.94 6.71
C ILE A 179 -8.72 11.73 7.62
N LYS A 180 -9.98 11.31 7.68
CA LYS A 180 -11.00 11.86 8.57
C LYS A 180 -11.45 10.78 9.54
N ILE A 181 -11.22 10.93 10.84
CA ILE A 181 -11.76 10.02 11.87
C ILE A 181 -12.99 10.65 12.48
N GLY A 182 -14.10 9.92 12.52
CA GLY A 182 -15.32 10.33 13.21
C GLY A 182 -15.33 9.81 14.64
N LEU A 183 -15.32 10.71 15.63
CA LEU A 183 -15.33 10.40 17.06
C LEU A 183 -16.74 10.24 17.64
N LYS A 184 -17.78 10.49 16.83
CA LYS A 184 -19.17 10.28 17.22
C LYS A 184 -19.39 8.81 17.57
N ASN A 185 -19.83 8.56 18.81
CA ASN A 185 -20.03 7.23 19.42
C ASN A 185 -18.74 6.46 19.76
N THR A 186 -17.58 7.12 19.77
CA THR A 186 -16.36 6.52 20.33
C THR A 186 -16.50 6.38 21.85
N PRO A 187 -16.19 5.21 22.44
CA PRO A 187 -16.28 5.04 23.88
C PRO A 187 -15.34 5.99 24.63
N LEU A 188 -15.84 6.69 25.65
CA LEU A 188 -15.06 7.69 26.40
C LEU A 188 -13.79 7.11 27.04
N TRP A 189 -13.87 5.88 27.55
CA TRP A 189 -12.72 5.19 28.15
C TRP A 189 -11.56 5.00 27.17
N SER A 190 -11.84 4.99 25.87
CA SER A 190 -10.81 4.76 24.86
C SER A 190 -9.98 6.00 24.55
N ILE A 191 -10.49 7.20 24.86
CA ILE A 191 -9.85 8.49 24.55
C ILE A 191 -8.45 8.59 25.18
N SER A 192 -8.27 8.08 26.40
CA SER A 192 -6.98 8.09 27.11
C SER A 192 -5.89 7.22 26.46
N TYR A 193 -6.24 6.42 25.45
CA TYR A 193 -5.32 5.52 24.76
C TYR A 193 -5.06 5.93 23.30
N PHE A 194 -5.62 7.06 22.82
CA PHE A 194 -5.48 7.47 21.42
C PHE A 194 -4.04 7.71 20.98
N ASP A 195 -3.16 8.08 21.92
CA ASP A 195 -1.72 8.25 21.66
C ASP A 195 -1.02 6.94 21.30
N ASN A 196 -1.62 5.79 21.63
CA ASN A 196 -1.07 4.45 21.34
C ASN A 196 -1.54 3.88 20.01
N TYR A 197 -2.46 4.56 19.31
CA TYR A 197 -3.04 4.08 18.06
C TYR A 197 -2.42 4.79 16.88
N LYS A 198 -2.35 4.07 15.76
CA LYS A 198 -1.98 4.65 14.48
C LYS A 198 -2.86 4.20 13.33
N PHE A 199 -2.83 5.01 12.29
CA PHE A 199 -3.25 4.66 10.95
C PHE A 199 -2.02 4.31 10.13
N THR A 200 -2.09 3.22 9.37
CA THR A 200 -1.03 2.86 8.42
C THR A 200 -1.63 2.79 7.03
N CYS A 201 -1.07 3.53 6.10
CA CYS A 201 -1.40 3.47 4.68
C CYS A 201 -0.20 2.93 3.90
N GLN A 202 -0.43 1.99 3.00
CA GLN A 202 0.57 1.48 2.06
C GLN A 202 0.04 1.57 0.65
N VAL A 203 0.89 2.03 -0.27
CA VAL A 203 0.58 2.14 -1.68
C VAL A 203 1.60 1.34 -2.48
N GLY A 204 1.11 0.48 -3.36
CA GLY A 204 1.91 -0.20 -4.37
C GLY A 204 1.37 0.09 -5.76
N ALA A 205 2.24 0.10 -6.75
CA ALA A 205 1.89 0.21 -8.15
C ALA A 205 2.14 -1.13 -8.84
N ARG A 206 1.24 -1.50 -9.75
CA ARG A 206 1.46 -2.49 -10.79
C ARG A 206 1.47 -1.76 -12.12
N VAL A 207 2.47 -2.07 -12.93
CA VAL A 207 2.63 -1.52 -14.27
C VAL A 207 2.87 -2.67 -15.23
N ASP A 208 2.12 -2.69 -16.33
CA ASP A 208 2.38 -3.60 -17.43
C ASP A 208 2.86 -2.81 -18.66
N PHE A 209 3.88 -3.34 -19.33
CA PHE A 209 4.52 -2.71 -20.49
C PHE A 209 4.58 -3.71 -21.65
N VAL A 210 4.55 -3.18 -22.87
CA VAL A 210 4.91 -3.95 -24.07
C VAL A 210 6.31 -3.55 -24.47
N LEU A 211 7.23 -4.51 -24.49
CA LEU A 211 8.54 -4.28 -25.08
C LEU A 211 8.44 -4.40 -26.59
N ASN A 212 8.59 -3.28 -27.30
CA ASN A 212 8.86 -3.33 -28.73
C ASN A 212 10.30 -3.84 -28.90
N ASN A 213 10.47 -4.97 -29.57
CA ASN A 213 11.81 -5.39 -30.00
C ASN A 213 12.38 -4.31 -30.94
N PRO A 214 13.58 -3.77 -30.68
CA PRO A 214 14.25 -2.85 -31.61
C PRO A 214 14.54 -3.51 -32.96
#